data_AF-A0A353DY66-F1
#
_entry.id   AF-A0A353DY66-F1
#
_cell.length_a   1.000
_cell.length_b   1.000
_cell.length_c   1.000
_cell.angle_alpha   90.00
_cell.angle_beta   90.00
_cell.angle_gamma   90.00
#
_symmetry.space_group_name_H-M   'P 1'
#
loop_
_entity.id
_entity.type
_entity.pdbx_description
1 polymer ?
#
loop_
_entity_poly.entity_id
_entity_poly.type
_entity_poly.pdbx_seq_one_letter_code
_entity_poly.pdbx_strand_id
1 'polypeptide(L)'
;VSAAPWGSASIVTISWVYIRAMGLAGLTKATQVAILSANYIAQRLQDYYPVLFRGKEGMVAHECIIDLRGFKKITVEDVAKRLMDYGFHAPTVSWPVAGTMMIEPTESESMKELDRFCE
;
A
#
# COMPACT_ATOMS: atom_id res chain seq x y z
N VAL A 1 29.03 4.76 -3.04
CA VAL A 1 29.86 5.43 -2.02
C VAL A 1 29.25 6.79 -1.74
N SER A 2 29.01 7.13 -0.48
CA SER A 2 28.47 8.44 -0.09
C SER A 2 29.61 9.47 0.09
N ALA A 3 29.35 10.75 -0.21
CA ALA A 3 30.36 11.81 -0.12
C ALA A 3 30.59 12.34 1.31
N ALA A 4 29.62 12.18 2.20
CA ALA A 4 29.67 12.64 3.59
C ALA A 4 29.50 11.45 4.56
N PRO A 5 30.10 11.49 5.76
CA PRO A 5 30.12 10.36 6.71
C PRO A 5 28.74 9.87 7.15
N TRP A 6 27.74 10.75 7.18
CA TRP A 6 26.35 10.41 7.55
C TRP A 6 25.35 10.72 6.44
N GLY A 7 25.82 10.85 5.19
CA GLY A 7 24.98 11.22 4.06
C GLY A 7 24.20 12.52 4.32
N SER A 8 22.89 12.49 4.10
CA SER A 8 21.98 13.61 4.34
C SER A 8 21.61 13.71 5.83
N ALA A 9 22.55 14.09 6.69
CA ALA A 9 22.33 14.10 8.15
C ALA A 9 21.14 14.97 8.61
N SER A 10 20.79 16.03 7.85
CA SER A 10 19.69 16.94 8.19
C SER A 10 18.32 16.25 8.25
N ILE A 11 18.07 15.25 7.39
CA ILE A 11 16.76 14.57 7.31
C ILE A 11 16.57 13.47 8.36
N VAL A 12 17.64 13.03 9.04
CA VAL A 12 17.57 11.99 10.09
C VAL A 12 16.67 12.44 11.26
N THR A 13 16.57 13.75 11.47
CA THR A 13 15.70 14.35 12.49
C THR A 13 14.22 13.99 12.30
N ILE A 14 13.77 13.76 11.07
CA ILE A 14 12.38 13.37 10.76
C ILE A 14 12.06 12.01 11.40
N SER A 15 12.89 11.00 11.14
CA SER A 15 12.71 9.66 11.72
C SER A 15 12.91 9.66 13.23
N TRP A 16 13.87 10.44 13.75
CA TRP A 16 14.07 10.58 15.18
C TRP A 16 12.83 11.15 15.88
N VAL A 17 12.24 12.22 15.34
CA VAL A 17 11.02 12.83 15.89
C VAL A 17 9.85 11.84 15.84
N TYR A 18 9.64 11.13 14.74
CA TYR A 18 8.59 10.11 14.63
C TYR A 18 8.73 9.03 15.70
N ILE A 19 9.92 8.42 15.83
CA ILE A 19 10.19 7.38 16.83
C ILE A 19 9.94 7.90 18.25
N ARG A 20 10.41 9.12 18.54
CA ARG A 20 10.29 9.72 19.88
C ARG A 20 8.85 10.13 20.21
N ALA A 21 8.08 10.63 19.24
CA ALA A 21 6.70 11.04 19.44
C ALA A 21 5.75 9.84 19.56
N MET A 22 5.97 8.79 18.75
CA MET A 22 5.14 7.58 18.77
C MET A 22 5.43 6.70 19.99
N GLY A 23 6.69 6.59 20.38
CA GLY A 23 7.13 5.65 21.42
C GLY A 23 6.86 4.18 21.06
N LEU A 24 7.20 3.25 21.94
CA LEU A 24 7.09 1.82 21.68
C LEU A 24 5.64 1.39 21.36
N ALA A 25 4.68 1.88 22.13
CA ALA A 25 3.27 1.53 21.97
C ALA A 25 2.70 2.09 20.65
N GLY A 26 3.02 3.34 20.31
CA GLY A 26 2.58 3.96 19.06
C GLY A 26 3.18 3.26 17.84
N LEU A 27 4.48 2.95 17.85
CA LEU A 27 5.14 2.21 16.77
C LEU A 27 4.53 0.83 16.58
N THR A 28 4.25 0.11 17.67
CA THR A 28 3.59 -1.20 17.61
C THR A 28 2.19 -1.06 17.02
N LYS A 29 1.43 -0.05 17.44
CA LYS A 29 0.07 0.19 16.95
C LYS A 29 0.06 0.59 15.47
N ALA A 30 1.01 1.41 15.03
CA ALA A 30 1.17 1.79 13.63
C ALA A 30 1.33 0.55 12.74
N THR A 31 2.25 -0.36 13.08
CA THR A 31 2.42 -1.61 12.32
C THR A 31 1.17 -2.48 12.31
N GLN A 32 0.47 -2.61 13.44
CA GLN A 32 -0.79 -3.36 13.50
C GLN A 32 -1.86 -2.77 12.57
N VAL A 33 -1.98 -1.44 12.54
CA VAL A 33 -2.98 -0.74 11.72
C VAL A 33 -2.62 -0.80 10.24
N ALA A 34 -1.34 -0.67 9.86
CA ALA A 34 -0.92 -0.83 8.46
C ALA A 34 -1.30 -2.21 7.91
N ILE A 35 -1.05 -3.28 8.68
CA ILE A 35 -1.45 -4.65 8.29
C ILE A 35 -2.98 -4.79 8.24
N LEU A 36 -3.69 -4.21 9.21
CA LEU A 36 -5.16 -4.22 9.23
C LEU A 36 -5.75 -3.53 7.99
N SER A 37 -5.27 -2.34 7.65
CA SER A 37 -5.74 -1.55 6.51
C SER A 37 -5.53 -2.30 5.19
N ALA A 38 -4.37 -2.93 5.01
CA ALA A 38 -4.11 -3.72 3.80
C ALA A 38 -5.01 -4.96 3.70
N ASN A 39 -5.23 -5.68 4.81
CA ASN A 39 -6.15 -6.81 4.83
C ASN A 39 -7.61 -6.37 4.64
N TYR A 40 -8.00 -5.19 5.12
CA TYR A 40 -9.30 -4.60 4.88
C TYR A 40 -9.55 -4.37 3.37
N ILE A 41 -8.61 -3.71 2.69
CA ILE A 41 -8.69 -3.51 1.23
C ILE A 41 -8.70 -4.85 0.51
N ALA A 42 -7.79 -5.76 0.83
CA ALA A 42 -7.71 -7.08 0.20
C ALA A 42 -9.01 -7.87 0.34
N GLN A 43 -9.69 -7.78 1.49
CA GLN A 43 -10.99 -8.42 1.73
C GLN A 43 -12.11 -7.74 0.93
N ARG A 44 -12.15 -6.40 0.89
CA ARG A 44 -13.15 -5.62 0.15
C ARG A 44 -13.09 -5.87 -1.36
N LEU A 45 -11.90 -6.05 -1.90
CA LEU A 45 -11.67 -6.17 -3.35
C LEU A 45 -11.69 -7.62 -3.87
N GLN A 46 -11.62 -8.64 -3.01
CA GLN A 46 -11.40 -10.03 -3.44
C GLN A 46 -12.43 -10.61 -4.40
N ASP A 47 -13.68 -10.15 -4.32
CA ASP A 47 -14.78 -10.65 -5.16
C ASP A 47 -14.72 -10.05 -6.58
N TYR A 48 -13.96 -8.96 -6.76
CA TYR A 48 -13.80 -8.25 -8.03
C TYR A 48 -12.45 -8.54 -8.68
N TYR A 49 -11.40 -8.63 -7.87
CA TYR A 49 -10.03 -8.83 -8.32
C TYR A 49 -9.36 -9.93 -7.49
N PRO A 50 -8.75 -10.95 -8.13
CA PRO A 50 -7.97 -11.94 -7.40
C PRO A 50 -6.81 -11.29 -6.65
N VAL A 51 -6.69 -11.57 -5.35
CA VAL A 51 -5.49 -11.22 -4.57
C VAL A 51 -4.42 -12.26 -4.85
N LEU A 52 -3.33 -11.85 -5.52
CA LEU A 52 -2.38 -12.76 -6.17
C LEU A 52 -1.60 -13.64 -5.17
N PHE A 53 -1.20 -13.07 -4.03
CA PHE A 53 -0.45 -13.78 -3.00
C PHE A 53 -1.06 -13.54 -1.62
N ARG A 54 -1.15 -14.60 -0.84
CA ARG A 54 -1.57 -14.59 0.57
C ARG A 54 -0.63 -15.47 1.38
N GLY A 55 -0.48 -15.14 2.66
CA GLY A 55 0.22 -15.98 3.63
C GLY A 55 -0.54 -17.29 3.90
N LYS A 56 0.05 -18.15 4.75
CA LYS A 56 -0.51 -19.49 5.07
C LYS A 56 -1.94 -19.45 5.59
N GLU A 57 -2.25 -18.44 6.40
CA GLU A 57 -3.58 -18.24 7.01
C GLU A 57 -4.50 -17.35 6.14
N GLY A 58 -4.17 -17.14 4.86
CA GLY A 58 -4.98 -16.34 3.94
C GLY A 58 -4.86 -14.82 4.11
N MET A 59 -4.02 -14.33 5.01
CA MET A 59 -3.82 -12.90 5.25
C MET A 59 -2.66 -12.33 4.42
N VAL A 60 -2.71 -11.03 4.14
CA VAL A 60 -1.60 -10.26 3.57
C VAL A 60 -0.82 -9.52 4.66
N ALA A 61 0.32 -8.92 4.32
CA ALA A 61 1.09 -8.09 5.23
C ALA A 61 0.57 -6.63 5.22
N HIS A 62 1.45 -5.65 5.04
CA HIS A 62 1.11 -4.22 4.96
C HIS A 62 0.68 -3.77 3.56
N GLU A 63 0.72 -4.68 2.58
CA GLU A 63 0.35 -4.44 1.19
C GLU A 63 -0.27 -5.69 0.58
N CYS A 64 -1.02 -5.53 -0.52
CA CYS A 64 -1.56 -6.64 -1.32
C CYS A 64 -1.43 -6.39 -2.83
N ILE A 65 -1.37 -7.46 -3.61
CA ILE A 65 -1.34 -7.39 -5.08
C ILE A 65 -2.69 -7.85 -5.64
N ILE A 66 -3.33 -7.01 -6.45
CA ILE A 66 -4.52 -7.37 -7.22
C ILE A 66 -4.14 -7.75 -8.66
N ASP A 67 -4.68 -8.87 -9.14
CA ASP A 67 -4.40 -9.39 -10.47
C ASP A 67 -5.42 -8.86 -11.50
N LEU A 68 -4.94 -8.01 -12.39
CA LEU A 68 -5.75 -7.41 -13.46
C LEU A 68 -5.56 -8.12 -14.81
N ARG A 69 -4.69 -9.15 -14.88
CA ARG A 69 -4.36 -9.84 -16.15
C ARG A 69 -5.54 -10.62 -16.73
N GLY A 70 -6.58 -10.88 -15.93
CA GLY A 70 -7.82 -11.51 -16.40
C GLY A 70 -8.62 -10.64 -17.38
N PHE A 71 -8.39 -9.32 -17.42
CA PHE A 71 -9.07 -8.42 -18.34
C PHE A 71 -8.42 -8.46 -19.74
N LYS A 72 -9.19 -8.87 -20.76
CA LYS A 72 -8.65 -9.11 -22.13
C LYS A 72 -8.41 -7.85 -22.97
N LYS A 73 -9.08 -6.74 -22.65
CA LYS A 73 -9.05 -5.48 -23.43
C LYS A 73 -8.65 -4.26 -22.60
N ILE A 74 -8.40 -4.46 -21.31
CA ILE A 74 -8.06 -3.41 -20.35
C ILE A 74 -6.70 -3.78 -19.78
N THR A 75 -5.75 -2.88 -19.85
CA THR A 75 -4.43 -3.07 -19.22
C THR A 75 -4.41 -2.47 -17.82
N VAL A 76 -3.35 -2.76 -17.06
CA VAL A 76 -3.16 -2.14 -15.74
C VAL A 76 -2.97 -0.62 -15.85
N GLU A 77 -2.40 -0.14 -16.96
CA GLU A 77 -2.24 1.29 -17.23
C GLU A 77 -3.59 1.97 -17.44
N ASP A 78 -4.54 1.32 -18.11
CA ASP A 78 -5.91 1.86 -18.27
C ASP A 78 -6.57 2.08 -16.91
N VAL A 79 -6.47 1.09 -16.00
CA VAL A 79 -7.00 1.19 -14.63
C VAL A 79 -6.26 2.29 -13.86
N ALA A 80 -4.93 2.35 -13.97
CA ALA A 80 -4.11 3.36 -13.29
C ALA A 80 -4.46 4.79 -13.73
N LYS A 81 -4.71 5.00 -15.03
CA LYS A 81 -5.16 6.30 -15.54
C LYS A 81 -6.60 6.59 -15.15
N ARG A 82 -7.47 5.58 -15.16
CA ARG A 82 -8.87 5.77 -14.77
C ARG A 82 -9.02 6.17 -13.30
N LEU A 83 -8.19 5.65 -12.39
CA LEU A 83 -8.16 6.06 -10.98
C LEU A 83 -7.93 7.57 -10.80
N MET A 84 -7.24 8.24 -11.73
CA MET A 84 -7.04 9.70 -11.69
C MET A 84 -8.36 10.45 -11.79
N ASP A 85 -9.31 9.95 -12.59
CA ASP A 85 -10.65 10.54 -12.73
C ASP A 85 -11.47 10.45 -11.42
N TYR A 86 -11.11 9.51 -10.54
CA TYR A 86 -11.70 9.33 -9.21
C TYR A 86 -10.91 10.08 -8.12
N GLY A 87 -9.86 10.81 -8.50
CA GLY A 87 -9.03 11.59 -7.60
C GLY A 87 -7.93 10.79 -6.88
N PHE A 88 -7.58 9.60 -7.38
CA PHE A 88 -6.53 8.77 -6.79
C PHE A 88 -5.25 8.74 -7.63
N HIS A 89 -4.11 8.86 -6.97
CA HIS A 89 -2.86 8.40 -7.56
C HIS A 89 -2.89 6.87 -7.62
N ALA A 90 -2.44 6.29 -8.73
CA ALA A 90 -2.41 4.85 -8.89
C ALA A 90 -1.46 4.18 -7.87
N PRO A 91 -1.78 2.98 -7.39
CA PRO A 91 -0.84 2.12 -6.67
C PRO A 91 0.41 1.77 -7.52
N THR A 92 1.34 1.01 -6.96
CA THR A 92 2.51 0.52 -7.72
C THR A 92 2.04 -0.37 -8.87
N VAL A 93 2.43 -0.05 -10.11
CA VAL A 93 1.99 -0.72 -11.33
C VAL A 93 3.07 -1.66 -11.88
N SER A 94 2.67 -2.87 -12.26
CA SER A 94 3.50 -3.84 -13.00
C SER A 94 4.79 -4.30 -12.29
N TRP A 95 4.89 -4.10 -10.98
CA TRP A 95 5.96 -4.62 -10.14
C TRP A 95 5.39 -5.08 -8.79
N PRO A 96 5.83 -6.22 -8.23
CA PRO A 96 6.86 -7.14 -8.76
C PRO A 96 6.37 -8.04 -9.92
N VAL A 97 5.07 -8.02 -10.25
CA VAL A 97 4.48 -8.83 -11.32
C VAL A 97 3.88 -7.92 -12.40
N ALA A 98 4.31 -8.10 -13.65
CA ALA A 98 3.81 -7.33 -14.78
C ALA A 98 2.30 -7.50 -14.97
N GLY A 99 1.58 -6.41 -15.24
CA GLY A 99 0.13 -6.41 -15.44
C GLY A 99 -0.70 -6.46 -14.16
N THR A 100 -0.11 -6.17 -13.00
CA THR A 100 -0.77 -6.17 -11.68
C THR A 100 -0.61 -4.83 -10.97
N MET A 101 -1.41 -4.59 -9.93
CA MET A 101 -1.27 -3.44 -9.03
C MET A 101 -0.97 -3.89 -7.60
N MET A 102 0.01 -3.26 -6.96
CA MET A 102 0.36 -3.47 -5.55
C MET A 102 -0.06 -2.27 -4.71
N ILE A 103 -0.91 -2.51 -3.72
CA ILE A 103 -1.61 -1.51 -2.91
C ILE A 103 -1.08 -1.56 -1.48
N GLU A 104 -0.59 -0.44 -0.97
CA GLU A 104 -0.11 -0.24 0.40
C GLU A 104 -0.80 1.02 0.99
N PRO A 105 -1.81 0.87 1.87
CA PRO A 105 -2.54 2.02 2.41
C PRO A 105 -1.84 2.71 3.59
N THR A 106 -0.84 2.08 4.20
CA THR A 106 -0.22 2.50 5.48
C THR A 106 -1.21 2.55 6.65
N GLU A 107 -0.72 2.93 7.84
CA GLU A 107 -1.53 3.15 9.03
C GLU A 107 -2.21 4.52 9.09
N SER A 108 -1.78 5.46 8.24
CA SER A 108 -2.10 6.88 8.38
C SER A 108 -3.39 7.27 7.67
N GLU A 109 -3.88 6.44 6.75
CA GLU A 109 -5.11 6.70 6.01
C GLU A 109 -6.35 6.36 6.84
N SER A 110 -7.37 7.22 6.76
CA SER A 110 -8.63 7.01 7.47
C SER A 110 -9.43 5.88 6.83
N MET A 111 -10.28 5.19 7.61
CA MET A 111 -11.18 4.16 7.07
C MET A 111 -12.03 4.70 5.91
N LYS A 112 -12.48 5.96 5.99
CA LYS A 112 -13.23 6.63 4.92
C LYS A 112 -12.43 6.72 3.61
N GLU A 113 -11.12 6.93 3.69
CA GLU A 113 -10.27 6.99 2.49
C GLU A 113 -10.04 5.60 1.89
N LEU A 114 -9.89 4.58 2.74
CA LEU A 114 -9.82 3.18 2.30
C LEU A 114 -11.11 2.76 1.61
N ASP A 115 -12.26 3.17 2.15
CA ASP A 115 -13.57 2.94 1.55
C ASP A 115 -13.70 3.60 0.19
N ARG A 116 -13.36 4.89 0.09
CA ARG A 116 -13.38 5.63 -1.19
C ARG A 116 -12.48 5.02 -2.25
N PHE A 117 -11.36 4.44 -1.86
CA PHE A 117 -10.46 3.74 -2.80
C PHE A 117 -11.05 2.41 -3.27
N CYS A 118 -11.82 1.72 -2.44
CA CYS A 118 -12.43 0.44 -2.77
C CYS A 118 -13.77 0.54 -3.53
N GLU A 119 -14.43 1.71 -3.50
CA GLU A 119 -15.68 2.02 -4.21
C GLU A 119 -15.44 2.47 -5.66
#